data_AF-X1H9V3-F1
#
_entry.id   AF-X1H9V3-F1
#
_cell.length_a   1.000
_cell.length_b   1.000
_cell.length_c   1.000
_cell.angle_alpha   90.00
_cell.angle_beta   90.00
_cell.angle_gamma   90.00
#
_symmetry.space_group_name_H-M   'P 1'
#
loop_
_entity.id
_entity.type
_entity.pdbx_description
1 polymer ?
#
loop_
_entity_poly.entity_id
_entity_poly.type
_entity_poly.pdbx_seq_one_letter_code
_entity_poly.pdbx_strand_id
1 'polypeptide(L)'
;MKVAVLQFSPVFGQIEVNLTKVEDYISKEIFDLIVLPELFTTGYLFTSQKEVKSLAEKIPEGFTTKELSRVARKKDAFIVAGLAERE
;
A
#
# COMPACT_ATOMS: atom_id res chain seq x y z
N MET A 1 19.00 6.01 -11.20
CA MET A 1 17.65 6.04 -10.61
C MET A 1 16.71 5.18 -11.45
N LYS A 2 16.28 4.03 -10.91
CA LYS A 2 15.29 3.11 -11.48
C LYS A 2 13.94 3.38 -10.83
N VAL A 3 12.96 3.76 -11.63
CA VAL A 3 11.60 4.05 -11.16
C VAL A 3 10.67 2.93 -11.61
N ALA A 4 9.87 2.40 -10.69
CA ALA A 4 8.84 1.43 -10.96
C ALA A 4 7.45 2.02 -10.67
N VAL A 5 6.45 1.50 -11.36
CA VAL A 5 5.03 1.77 -11.11
C VAL A 5 4.32 0.43 -11.04
N LEU A 6 3.52 0.21 -9.99
CA LEU A 6 2.77 -1.04 -9.85
C LEU A 6 1.31 -0.82 -10.26
N GLN A 7 0.79 -1.70 -11.11
CA GLN A 7 -0.64 -1.77 -11.42
C GLN A 7 -1.16 -3.16 -11.07
N PHE A 8 -2.20 -3.22 -10.24
CA PHE A 8 -2.94 -4.43 -9.94
C PHE A 8 -4.39 -4.09 -9.56
N SER A 9 -5.21 -5.10 -9.29
CA SER A 9 -6.59 -4.93 -8.84
C SER A 9 -6.70 -5.28 -7.35
N PRO A 10 -6.77 -4.28 -6.45
CA PRO A 10 -7.06 -4.51 -5.03
C PRO A 10 -8.40 -5.24 -4.86
N VAL A 11 -8.45 -6.15 -3.90
CA VAL A 11 -9.69 -6.77 -3.43
C VAL A 11 -10.25 -5.87 -2.33
N PHE A 12 -11.45 -5.35 -2.52
CA PHE A 12 -12.05 -4.38 -1.59
C PHE A 12 -12.08 -4.90 -0.15
N GLY A 13 -11.64 -4.07 0.80
CA GLY A 13 -11.60 -4.36 2.23
C GLY A 13 -10.55 -5.38 2.69
N GLN A 14 -9.78 -5.99 1.79
CA GLN A 14 -8.83 -7.06 2.12
C GLN A 14 -7.38 -6.54 2.21
N ILE A 15 -7.10 -5.76 3.27
CA ILE A 15 -5.81 -5.07 3.49
C ILE A 15 -4.62 -6.01 3.40
N GLU A 16 -4.59 -7.08 4.20
CA GLU A 16 -3.46 -8.03 4.25
C GLU A 16 -3.26 -8.77 2.93
N VAL A 17 -4.35 -9.16 2.25
CA VAL A 17 -4.29 -9.83 0.95
C VAL A 17 -3.68 -8.91 -0.10
N ASN A 18 -4.10 -7.66 -0.13
CA ASN A 18 -3.61 -6.69 -1.11
C ASN A 18 -2.15 -6.33 -0.86
N LEU A 19 -1.77 -6.15 0.41
CA LEU A 19 -0.38 -5.90 0.78
C LEU A 19 0.54 -7.08 0.42
N THR A 20 0.09 -8.31 0.69
CA THR A 20 0.83 -9.52 0.31
C THR A 20 1.05 -9.59 -1.19
N LYS A 21 0.02 -9.29 -2.01
CA LYS A 21 0.16 -9.22 -3.47
C LYS A 21 1.21 -8.19 -3.89
N VAL A 22 1.20 -6.99 -3.28
CA VAL A 22 2.22 -5.97 -3.55
C VAL A 22 3.61 -6.50 -3.23
N GLU A 23 3.81 -7.09 -2.04
CA GLU A 23 5.10 -7.67 -1.65
C GLU A 23 5.57 -8.75 -2.63
N ASP A 24 4.66 -9.63 -3.08
CA ASP A 24 4.95 -10.67 -4.07
C ASP A 24 5.40 -10.08 -5.41
N TYR A 25 4.67 -9.08 -5.93
CA TYR A 25 5.00 -8.42 -7.20
C TYR A 25 6.36 -7.75 -7.17
N ILE A 26 6.71 -7.11 -6.05
CA ILE A 26 7.94 -6.32 -5.97
C ILE A 26 9.12 -7.13 -5.42
N SER A 27 8.89 -8.34 -4.91
CA SER A 27 9.89 -9.14 -4.17
C SER A 27 11.21 -9.30 -4.93
N LYS A 28 11.14 -9.66 -6.22
CA LYS A 28 12.29 -9.91 -7.10
C LYS A 28 12.74 -8.69 -7.92
N GLU A 29 11.99 -7.60 -7.86
CA GLU A 29 12.28 -6.39 -8.63
C GLU A 29 13.32 -5.51 -7.94
N ILE A 30 14.13 -4.83 -8.75
CA ILE A 30 15.16 -3.88 -8.34
C ILE A 30 14.74 -2.47 -8.78
N PHE A 31 14.46 -1.59 -7.83
CA PHE A 31 14.08 -0.20 -8.05
C PHE A 31 14.65 0.70 -6.96
N ASP A 32 14.88 1.97 -7.28
CA ASP A 32 15.26 3.00 -6.31
C ASP A 32 13.99 3.71 -5.76
N LEU A 33 12.91 3.74 -6.55
CA LEU A 33 11.60 4.30 -6.21
C LEU A 33 10.50 3.45 -6.85
N ILE A 34 9.43 3.18 -6.11
CA ILE A 34 8.18 2.64 -6.65
C ILE A 34 6.97 3.46 -6.21
N VAL A 35 6.01 3.63 -7.12
CA VAL A 35 4.70 4.21 -6.83
C VAL A 35 3.62 3.12 -6.89
N LEU A 36 2.88 2.97 -5.80
CA LEU A 36 1.72 2.08 -5.69
C LEU A 36 0.43 2.82 -6.07
N PRO A 37 -0.63 2.09 -6.49
CA PRO A 37 -1.91 2.70 -6.81
C PRO A 37 -2.55 3.47 -5.66
N GLU A 38 -3.54 4.29 -6.00
CA GLU A 38 -4.45 4.89 -5.03
C GLU A 38 -5.22 3.80 -4.26
N LEU A 39 -5.33 3.97 -2.94
CA LEU A 39 -6.09 3.10 -2.03
C LEU A 39 -5.79 1.61 -2.23
N PHE A 40 -4.51 1.28 -2.45
CA PHE A 40 -4.12 -0.04 -2.91
C PHE A 40 -4.43 -1.17 -1.91
N THR A 41 -4.56 -0.87 -0.62
CA THR A 41 -4.90 -1.86 0.41
C THR A 41 -6.41 -2.01 0.64
N THR A 42 -7.19 -0.96 0.44
CA THR A 42 -8.62 -0.94 0.77
C THR A 42 -9.53 -1.16 -0.43
N GLY A 43 -9.05 -0.86 -1.63
CA GLY A 43 -9.92 -0.61 -2.78
C GLY A 43 -10.60 0.76 -2.71
N TYR A 44 -11.27 1.14 -3.79
CA TYR A 44 -11.67 2.53 -4.04
C TYR A 44 -13.15 2.84 -3.73
N LEU A 45 -14.06 1.96 -4.13
CA LEU A 45 -15.49 2.27 -4.15
C LEU A 45 -16.13 2.14 -2.76
N PHE A 46 -15.96 3.15 -1.92
CA PHE A 46 -16.69 3.27 -0.66
C PHE A 46 -18.10 3.83 -0.88
N THR A 47 -19.05 3.27 -0.15
CA THR A 47 -20.47 3.66 -0.18
C THR A 47 -20.88 4.52 1.01
N SER A 48 -20.02 4.64 2.03
CA SER A 48 -20.27 5.49 3.19
C SER A 48 -18.98 5.94 3.88
N GLN A 49 -19.06 7.05 4.63
CA GLN A 49 -17.96 7.48 5.49
C GLN A 49 -17.60 6.45 6.57
N LYS A 50 -18.59 5.67 7.04
CA LYS A 50 -18.36 4.62 8.05
C LYS A 50 -17.49 3.49 7.49
N GLU A 51 -17.70 3.13 6.22
CA GLU A 51 -16.95 2.07 5.54
C GLU A 51 -15.47 2.43 5.40
N VAL A 52 -15.17 3.62 4.85
CA VAL A 52 -13.76 4.08 4.74
C VAL A 52 -13.12 4.22 6.12
N LYS A 53 -13.83 4.77 7.14
CA LYS A 53 -13.29 4.89 8.50
C LYS A 53 -12.96 3.54 9.15
N SER A 54 -13.68 2.48 8.79
CA SER A 54 -13.43 1.13 9.31
C SER A 54 -12.17 0.47 8.73
N LEU A 55 -11.72 0.94 7.56
CA LEU A 55 -10.56 0.43 6.83
C LEU A 55 -9.36 1.40 6.88
N ALA A 56 -9.58 2.66 7.24
CA ALA A 56 -8.55 3.67 7.34
C ALA A 56 -7.61 3.43 8.52
N GLU A 57 -6.33 3.74 8.31
CA GLU A 57 -5.26 3.53 9.28
C GLU A 57 -4.63 4.86 9.70
N LYS A 58 -4.06 4.90 10.92
CA LYS A 58 -3.25 6.05 11.35
C LYS A 58 -1.91 6.03 10.61
N ILE A 59 -1.36 7.19 10.31
CA ILE A 59 -0.02 7.31 9.72
C ILE A 59 0.87 8.05 10.74
N PRO A 60 2.07 7.54 11.08
CA PRO A 60 2.74 6.34 10.54
C PRO A 60 2.46 5.02 11.29
N GLU A 61 1.66 5.01 12.36
CA GLU A 61 1.57 3.86 13.28
C GLU A 61 0.73 2.68 12.75
N GLY A 62 0.02 2.87 11.65
CA GLY A 62 -0.78 1.86 10.97
C GLY A 62 0.02 0.64 10.51
N PHE A 63 -0.69 -0.47 10.35
CA PHE A 63 -0.14 -1.72 9.85
C PHE A 63 0.50 -1.55 8.48
N THR A 64 -0.22 -0.95 7.53
CA THR A 64 0.26 -0.78 6.16
C THR A 64 1.52 0.08 6.10
N THR A 65 1.55 1.22 6.81
CA THR A 65 2.73 2.10 6.82
C THR A 65 3.94 1.43 7.45
N LYS A 66 3.75 0.64 8.52
CA LYS A 66 4.83 -0.13 9.16
C LYS A 66 5.40 -1.19 8.23
N GLU A 67 4.55 -1.94 7.54
CA GLU A 67 4.99 -2.98 6.60
C GLU A 67 5.68 -2.38 5.37
N LEU A 68 5.11 -1.34 4.75
CA LEU A 68 5.78 -0.63 3.66
C LEU A 68 7.14 -0.07 4.10
N SER A 69 7.24 0.47 5.32
CA SER A 69 8.51 0.93 5.87
C SER A 69 9.53 -0.20 6.05
N ARG A 70 9.09 -1.40 6.47
CA ARG A 70 9.93 -2.60 6.56
C ARG A 70 10.43 -3.02 5.18
N VAL A 71 9.53 -3.05 4.19
CA VAL A 71 9.86 -3.44 2.81
C VAL A 71 10.82 -2.44 2.17
N ALA A 72 10.57 -1.14 2.31
CA ALA A 72 11.43 -0.06 1.83
C ALA A 72 12.85 -0.20 2.38
N ARG A 73 13.00 -0.40 3.70
CA ARG A 73 14.31 -0.64 4.34
C ARG A 73 15.00 -1.90 3.81
N LYS A 74 14.26 -2.99 3.63
CA LYS A 74 14.82 -4.26 3.11
C LYS A 74 15.33 -4.11 1.66
N LYS A 75 14.68 -3.27 0.86
CA LYS A 75 15.03 -3.04 -0.54
C LYS A 75 16.03 -1.90 -0.78
N ASP A 76 16.33 -1.12 0.26
CA ASP A 76 17.08 0.14 0.13
C ASP A 76 16.47 1.06 -0.94
N ALA A 77 15.16 1.25 -0.87
CA ALA A 77 14.38 1.95 -1.88
C ALA A 77 13.24 2.78 -1.29
N PHE A 78 12.72 3.74 -2.06
CA PHE A 78 11.55 4.54 -1.70
C PHE A 78 10.25 3.90 -2.20
N ILE A 79 9.20 3.99 -1.39
CA ILE A 79 7.84 3.54 -1.75
C ILE A 79 6.88 4.70 -1.52
N VAL A 80 6.14 5.07 -2.56
CA VAL A 80 5.02 6.03 -2.49
C VAL A 80 3.72 5.25 -2.61
N ALA A 81 2.76 5.50 -1.72
CA ALA A 81 1.52 4.74 -1.68
C ALA A 81 0.32 5.62 -1.29
N GLY A 82 -0.81 5.43 -1.96
CA GLY A 82 -2.08 6.03 -1.57
C GLY A 82 -2.81 5.16 -0.54
N LEU A 83 -3.14 5.73 0.61
CA LEU A 83 -3.79 5.03 1.74
C LEU A 83 -5.04 5.78 2.20
N ALA A 84 -6.00 5.03 2.74
CA ALA A 84 -7.07 5.62 3.53
C ALA A 84 -6.50 6.01 4.91
N GLU A 85 -6.34 7.30 5.15
CA GLU A 85 -5.80 7.85 6.40
C GLU A 85 -6.91 8.21 7.39
N ARG A 86 -6.63 8.06 8.69
CA ARG A 86 -7.45 8.62 9.78
C ARG A 86 -6.59 9.28 10.85
N GLU A 87 -7.22 10.17 11.62
CA GLU A 87 -6.64 10.86 12.80
C GLU A 87 -6.25 9.91 13.94
#